data_AF-A0A971CKF0-F1
#
_entry.id   AF-A0A971CKF0-F1
#
_cell.length_a   1.000
_cell.length_b   1.000
_cell.length_c   1.000
_cell.angle_alpha   90.00
_cell.angle_beta   90.00
_cell.angle_gamma   90.00
#
_symmetry.space_group_name_H-M   'P 1'
#
loop_
_entity.id
_entity.type
_entity.pdbx_description
1 polymer ?
#
loop_
_entity_poly.entity_id
_entity_poly.type
_entity_poly.pdbx_seq_one_letter_code
_entity_poly.pdbx_strand_id
1 'polypeptide(L)'
;MHSRSAGRIFVIFLAAAAVCLPASGVFAERGRDDDRRSEIRGIIKSRPADTLQGEWVIGERVFKTDANTEFDETEGNLTVGSCAKVEIRDGKVHEIDSEPMSDCR
;
A
#
# COMPACT_ATOMS: atom_id res chain seq x y z
N MET A 1 -83.49 17.98 -5.82
CA MET A 1 -84.54 16.98 -5.54
C MET A 1 -84.19 15.71 -6.30
N HIS A 2 -84.22 14.55 -5.60
CA HIS A 2 -84.08 13.18 -6.12
C HIS A 2 -82.65 12.79 -6.56
N SER A 3 -82.08 11.62 -6.27
CA SER A 3 -82.50 10.46 -5.47
C SER A 3 -81.32 9.48 -5.41
N ARG A 4 -80.95 9.06 -4.20
CA ARG A 4 -80.60 7.68 -3.77
C ARG A 4 -79.53 6.87 -4.54
N SER A 5 -78.38 6.73 -3.88
CA SER A 5 -77.76 5.48 -3.39
C SER A 5 -77.72 4.24 -4.30
N ALA A 6 -76.50 3.80 -4.64
CA ALA A 6 -76.05 2.40 -4.45
C ALA A 6 -74.55 2.31 -4.76
N GLY A 7 -73.77 1.72 -3.85
CA GLY A 7 -72.35 1.44 -4.10
C GLY A 7 -71.46 1.54 -2.87
N ARG A 8 -71.76 0.73 -1.85
CA ARG A 8 -71.00 0.64 -0.60
C ARG A 8 -69.61 0.05 -0.88
N ILE A 9 -68.58 0.80 -0.46
CA ILE A 9 -67.47 0.30 0.38
C ILE A 9 -66.78 -0.98 -0.13
N PHE A 10 -65.65 -0.83 -0.81
CA PHE A 10 -64.53 -1.76 -0.62
C PHE A 10 -63.38 -1.00 0.04
N VAL A 11 -63.24 -1.28 1.32
CA VAL A 11 -62.25 -0.75 2.25
C VAL A 11 -60.99 -1.61 2.12
N ILE A 12 -59.87 -0.93 1.92
CA ILE A 12 -58.49 -1.34 2.25
C ILE A 12 -57.88 -2.45 1.39
N PHE A 13 -56.90 -2.07 0.55
CA PHE A 13 -55.61 -2.75 0.54
C PHE A 13 -54.50 -1.71 0.67
N LEU A 14 -53.97 -1.62 1.88
CA LEU A 14 -52.66 -1.04 2.17
C LEU A 14 -51.60 -1.90 1.48
N ALA A 15 -50.84 -1.33 0.56
CA ALA A 15 -49.50 -1.78 0.24
C ALA A 15 -48.64 -0.54 -0.03
N ALA A 16 -48.07 -0.02 1.05
CA ALA A 16 -46.99 0.96 0.99
C ALA A 16 -45.75 0.28 0.41
N ALA A 17 -45.54 0.38 -0.90
CA ALA A 17 -44.25 0.10 -1.51
C ALA A 17 -43.37 1.34 -1.34
N ALA A 18 -42.78 1.49 -0.16
CA ALA A 18 -41.79 2.52 0.13
C ALA A 18 -40.51 2.24 -0.66
N VAL A 19 -40.35 3.02 -1.73
CA VAL A 19 -39.13 3.54 -2.34
C VAL A 19 -37.79 2.94 -1.84
N CYS A 20 -37.06 2.34 -2.78
CA CYS A 20 -35.65 1.97 -2.68
C CYS A 20 -34.78 3.12 -2.15
N LEU A 21 -34.03 2.87 -1.09
CA LEU A 21 -32.69 3.45 -0.95
C LEU A 21 -31.75 2.29 -0.57
N PRO A 22 -30.68 2.04 -1.33
CA PRO A 22 -29.77 0.93 -1.08
C PRO A 22 -29.25 1.05 0.34
N ALA A 23 -29.16 -0.10 1.02
CA ALA A 23 -28.45 -0.25 2.28
C ALA A 23 -27.18 0.58 2.20
N SER A 24 -27.05 1.58 3.09
CA SER A 24 -25.83 2.36 3.22
C SER A 24 -24.71 1.37 3.48
N GLY A 25 -24.05 0.96 2.40
CA GLY A 25 -22.78 0.29 2.47
C GLY A 25 -21.90 1.26 3.21
N VAL A 26 -21.62 0.94 4.48
CA VAL A 26 -20.49 1.53 5.18
C VAL A 26 -19.30 1.17 4.30
N PHE A 27 -18.83 2.14 3.52
CA PHE A 27 -17.53 2.04 2.89
C PHE A 27 -16.55 1.90 4.04
N ALA A 28 -16.08 0.68 4.27
CA ALA A 28 -14.90 0.45 5.07
C ALA A 28 -13.79 1.23 4.36
N GLU A 29 -13.38 2.36 4.95
CA GLU A 29 -12.18 3.06 4.53
C GLU A 29 -11.03 2.06 4.73
N ARG A 30 -10.62 1.46 3.62
CA ARG A 30 -9.49 0.54 3.57
C ARG A 30 -8.28 1.37 3.99
N GLY A 31 -7.72 1.06 5.16
CA GLY A 31 -6.59 1.79 5.74
C GLY A 31 -5.51 2.07 4.72
N ARG A 32 -5.36 3.34 4.33
CA ARG A 32 -4.25 3.85 3.54
C ARG A 32 -3.13 4.16 4.52
N ASP A 33 -2.49 3.12 5.05
CA ASP A 33 -1.33 3.26 5.96
C ASP A 33 -0.09 2.52 5.41
N ASP A 34 -0.11 2.18 4.12
CA ASP A 34 1.00 1.54 3.40
C ASP A 34 1.71 2.53 2.44
N ASP A 35 1.30 3.79 2.41
CA ASP A 35 1.82 4.80 1.47
C ASP A 35 3.19 5.38 1.91
N ARG A 36 3.71 4.99 3.08
CA ARG A 36 5.00 5.49 3.62
C ARG A 36 6.14 4.48 3.57
N ARG A 37 5.88 3.26 3.08
CA ARG A 37 6.91 2.24 2.89
C ARG A 37 7.06 1.89 1.43
N SER A 38 8.29 1.67 0.99
CA SER A 38 8.57 1.18 -0.36
C SER A 38 9.85 0.37 -0.37
N GLU A 39 9.91 -0.60 -1.27
CA GLU A 39 11.05 -1.50 -1.42
C GLU A 39 11.58 -1.42 -2.85
N ILE A 40 12.90 -1.42 -2.97
CA ILE A 40 13.57 -1.37 -4.27
C ILE A 40 14.69 -2.40 -4.29
N ARG A 41 14.71 -3.27 -5.29
CA ARG A 41 15.82 -4.21 -5.51
C ARG A 41 16.75 -3.74 -6.62
N GLY A 42 18.03 -4.04 -6.50
CA GLY A 42 18.99 -3.79 -7.56
C GLY A 42 20.40 -4.26 -7.24
N ILE A 43 21.24 -4.27 -8.28
CA ILE A 43 22.67 -4.59 -8.13
C ILE A 43 23.41 -3.39 -7.57
N ILE A 44 24.22 -3.60 -6.53
CA ILE A 44 25.08 -2.58 -5.95
C ILE A 44 26.16 -2.21 -6.97
N LYS A 45 26.15 -0.98 -7.47
CA LYS A 45 27.14 -0.44 -8.41
C LYS A 45 28.27 0.32 -7.72
N SER A 46 27.97 0.98 -6.60
CA SER A 46 28.96 1.61 -5.73
C SER A 46 28.43 1.78 -4.31
N ARG A 47 29.35 1.88 -3.35
CA ARG A 47 29.08 2.13 -1.93
C ARG A 47 30.24 2.91 -1.31
N PRO A 48 30.07 3.50 -0.11
CA PRO A 48 31.18 4.09 0.62
C PRO A 48 32.26 3.03 0.91
N ALA A 49 33.54 3.42 0.82
CA ALA A 49 34.67 2.49 0.86
C ALA A 49 34.93 1.94 2.27
N ASP A 50 34.98 2.81 3.28
CA ASP A 50 35.39 2.46 4.64
C ASP A 50 34.23 2.38 5.63
N THR A 51 33.00 2.62 5.17
CA THR A 51 31.80 2.67 6.01
C THR A 51 30.58 2.17 5.22
N LEU A 52 29.49 1.93 5.94
CA LEU A 52 28.18 1.65 5.35
C LEU A 52 27.35 2.95 5.18
N GLN A 53 27.76 4.04 5.85
CA GLN A 53 27.04 5.31 5.85
C GLN A 53 27.52 6.22 4.70
N GLY A 54 26.61 6.72 3.89
CA GLY A 54 26.91 7.62 2.79
C GLY A 54 26.12 7.30 1.54
N GLU A 55 26.70 7.58 0.39
CA GLU A 55 26.03 7.39 -0.90
C GLU A 55 26.22 5.98 -1.44
N TRP A 56 25.10 5.35 -1.78
CA TRP A 56 25.02 4.06 -2.44
C TRP A 56 24.40 4.22 -3.82
N VAL A 57 24.93 3.51 -4.81
CA VAL A 57 24.29 3.38 -6.12
C VAL A 57 23.83 1.94 -6.24
N ILE A 58 22.52 1.72 -6.28
CA ILE A 58 21.89 0.40 -6.37
C ILE A 58 20.94 0.41 -7.56
N GLY A 59 21.20 -0.47 -8.53
CA GLY A 59 20.57 -0.39 -9.84
C GLY A 59 20.91 0.93 -10.54
N GLU A 60 19.90 1.73 -10.85
CA GLU A 60 20.07 3.07 -11.47
C GLU A 60 19.77 4.21 -10.49
N ARG A 61 19.62 3.89 -9.21
CA ARG A 61 19.17 4.82 -8.19
C ARG A 61 20.29 5.12 -7.19
N VAL A 62 20.27 6.35 -6.71
CA VAL A 62 21.18 6.84 -5.65
C VAL A 62 20.41 6.85 -4.34
N PHE A 63 21.02 6.27 -3.30
CA PHE A 63 20.48 6.18 -1.96
C PHE A 63 21.47 6.77 -0.97
N LYS A 64 20.96 7.52 0.01
CA LYS A 64 21.77 8.06 1.10
C LYS A 64 21.42 7.34 2.39
N THR A 65 22.39 6.66 2.96
CA THR A 65 22.29 6.00 4.26
C THR A 65 22.90 6.87 5.35
N ASP A 66 22.44 6.69 6.58
CA ASP A 66 22.97 7.38 7.75
C ASP A 66 23.04 6.43 8.96
N ALA A 67 23.31 6.98 10.15
CA ALA A 67 23.45 6.20 11.38
C ALA A 67 22.17 5.44 11.79
N ASN A 68 21.01 5.76 11.21
CA ASN A 68 19.74 5.07 11.47
C ASN A 68 19.39 4.04 10.39
N THR A 69 20.25 3.86 9.38
CA THR A 69 20.07 2.80 8.38
C THR A 69 20.56 1.48 8.93
N GLU A 70 19.70 0.47 8.89
CA GLU A 70 20.03 -0.92 9.20
C GLU A 70 20.69 -1.58 7.98
N PHE A 71 21.63 -2.48 8.23
CA PHE A 71 22.33 -3.23 7.19
C PHE A 71 22.27 -4.71 7.56
N ASP A 72 21.51 -5.47 6.79
CA ASP A 72 21.42 -6.92 6.94
C ASP A 72 22.29 -7.59 5.86
N GLU A 73 23.25 -8.40 6.30
CA GLU A 73 24.18 -9.15 5.45
C GLU A 73 24.00 -10.68 5.65
N THR A 74 22.84 -11.10 6.15
CA THR A 74 22.55 -12.52 6.47
C THR A 74 22.57 -13.43 5.22
N GLU A 75 22.11 -12.94 4.06
CA GLU A 75 22.13 -13.68 2.79
C GLU A 75 23.41 -13.42 1.97
N GLY A 76 24.31 -12.57 2.46
CA GLY A 76 25.63 -12.33 1.88
C GLY A 76 26.14 -10.90 2.06
N ASN A 77 27.35 -10.63 1.58
CA ASN A 77 27.98 -9.32 1.76
C ASN A 77 27.37 -8.27 0.81
N LEU A 78 27.11 -7.06 1.31
CA LEU A 78 26.68 -5.87 0.56
C LEU A 78 27.84 -5.23 -0.21
N THR A 79 28.46 -5.99 -1.12
CA THR A 79 29.61 -5.55 -1.92
C THR A 79 29.19 -5.17 -3.35
N VAL A 80 30.02 -4.40 -4.05
CA VAL A 80 29.75 -4.05 -5.45
C VAL A 80 29.57 -5.34 -6.27
N GLY A 81 28.45 -5.42 -6.99
CA GLY A 81 28.05 -6.58 -7.78
C GLY A 81 27.05 -7.53 -7.11
N SER A 82 26.79 -7.39 -5.80
CA SER A 82 25.74 -8.17 -5.13
C SER A 82 24.34 -7.56 -5.33
N CYS A 83 23.31 -8.38 -5.13
CA CYS A 83 21.92 -7.95 -5.12
C CYS A 83 21.57 -7.42 -3.72
N ALA A 84 20.85 -6.31 -3.69
CA ALA A 84 20.35 -5.74 -2.45
C ALA A 84 18.90 -5.26 -2.60
N LYS A 85 18.14 -5.36 -1.51
CA LYS A 85 16.86 -4.71 -1.32
C LYS A 85 17.06 -3.48 -0.43
N VAL A 86 16.46 -2.37 -0.84
CA VAL A 86 16.44 -1.11 -0.07
C VAL A 86 15.03 -0.91 0.44
N GLU A 87 14.85 -0.94 1.76
CA GLU A 87 13.60 -0.52 2.39
C GLU A 87 13.64 0.98 2.67
N ILE A 88 12.63 1.69 2.19
CA ILE A 88 12.43 3.11 2.43
C ILE A 88 11.23 3.27 3.34
N ARG A 89 11.41 4.02 4.43
CA ARG A 89 10.33 4.40 5.35
C ARG A 89 10.36 5.91 5.54
N ASP A 90 9.22 6.57 5.41
CA ASP A 90 9.07 8.03 5.54
C ASP A 90 10.05 8.82 4.62
N GLY A 91 10.32 8.29 3.43
CA GLY A 91 11.20 8.89 2.44
C GLY A 91 12.70 8.78 2.75
N LYS A 92 13.08 7.96 3.74
CA LYS A 92 14.49 7.69 4.08
C LYS A 92 14.80 6.21 3.95
N VAL A 93 16.08 5.90 3.69
CA VAL A 93 16.55 4.51 3.70
C VAL A 93 16.52 4.02 5.14
N HIS A 94 15.63 3.08 5.40
CA HIS A 94 15.52 2.41 6.68
C HIS A 94 16.49 1.24 6.75
N GLU A 95 16.59 0.46 5.67
CA GLU A 95 17.40 -0.76 5.65
C GLU A 95 17.98 -1.02 4.26
N ILE A 96 19.19 -1.56 4.21
CA ILE A 96 19.75 -2.22 3.03
C ILE A 96 20.02 -3.68 3.41
N ASP A 97 19.36 -4.58 2.70
CA ASP A 97 19.37 -6.01 2.96
C ASP A 97 20.03 -6.74 1.79
N SER A 98 20.95 -7.65 2.11
CA SER A 98 21.56 -8.56 1.14
C SER A 98 20.52 -9.53 0.61
N GLU A 99 20.49 -9.74 -0.70
CA GLU A 99 19.54 -10.67 -1.31
C GLU A 99 20.27 -11.63 -2.27
N PRO A 100 19.74 -12.84 -2.49
CA PRO A 100 20.25 -13.73 -3.52
C PRO A 100 20.24 -13.06 -4.90
N MET A 101 21.27 -13.32 -5.72
CA MET A 101 21.38 -12.71 -7.06
C MET A 101 20.21 -13.03 -8.01
N SER A 102 19.43 -14.08 -7.73
CA SER A 102 18.20 -14.40 -8.46
C SER A 102 17.15 -13.31 -8.35
N ASP A 103 17.16 -12.52 -7.28
CA ASP A 103 16.06 -11.60 -6.94
C ASP A 103 16.24 -10.24 -7.64
N CYS A 104 17.40 -10.01 -8.23
CA CYS A 104 17.72 -8.85 -9.05
C CYS A 104 17.77 -9.15 -10.56
N ARG A 105 17.46 -10.38 -11.00
CA ARG A 105 17.59 -10.81 -12.41
C ARG A 105 16.25 -11.14 -13.07
#